data_AF-A0AAW3T3V2-F1
#
_entry.id   AF-A0AAW3T3V2-F1
#
_cell.length_a   1.000
_cell.length_b   1.000
_cell.length_c   1.000
_cell.angle_alpha   90.00
_cell.angle_beta   90.00
_cell.angle_gamma   90.00
#
_symmetry.space_group_name_H-M   'P 1'
#
loop_
_entity.id
_entity.type
_entity.pdbx_description
1 polymer ?
#
loop_
_entity_poly.entity_id
_entity_poly.type
_entity_poly.pdbx_seq_one_letter_code
_entity_poly.pdbx_strand_id
1 'polypeptide(L)'
;MTPVLYVLVLVALGLIFGGLGAAAYAGLWRSWRGRIVDHFVFGWFWLGLTLLSMALAASFVRTPVFGLSFVFAFCAVVTGSLGFWVILMGLPRWLRPRWYRVAQER
;
A
#
# COMPACT_ATOMS: atom_id res chain seq x y z
N MET A 1 -3.87 23.10 -7.75
CA MET A 1 -2.65 22.51 -7.14
C MET A 1 -1.52 22.56 -8.14
N THR A 2 -0.31 22.92 -7.71
CA THR A 2 0.89 22.79 -8.56
C THR A 2 1.30 21.32 -8.69
N PRO A 3 1.98 20.91 -9.77
CA PRO A 3 2.43 19.52 -9.96
C PRO A 3 3.32 19.02 -8.81
N VAL A 4 4.14 19.92 -8.24
CA VAL A 4 4.99 19.62 -7.08
C VAL A 4 4.16 19.33 -5.83
N LEU A 5 3.15 20.16 -5.55
CA LEU A 5 2.27 19.97 -4.40
C LEU A 5 1.48 18.65 -4.50
N TYR A 6 1.05 18.28 -5.71
CA TYR A 6 0.39 17.00 -5.95
C TYR A 6 1.28 15.80 -5.59
N VAL A 7 2.53 15.79 -6.07
CA VAL A 7 3.50 14.72 -5.75
C VAL A 7 3.76 14.65 -4.25
N LEU A 8 3.97 15.78 -3.59
CA LEU A 8 4.23 15.81 -2.14
C LEU A 8 3.06 15.23 -1.32
N VAL A 9 1.82 15.56 -1.70
CA VAL A 9 0.63 15.01 -1.05
C VAL A 9 0.54 13.50 -1.25
N LEU A 10 0.78 13.01 -2.46
CA LEU A 10 0.78 11.57 -2.74
C LEU A 10 1.87 10.83 -1.95
N VAL A 11 3.08 11.39 -1.86
CA VAL A 11 4.16 10.81 -1.06
C VAL A 11 3.80 10.78 0.41
N ALA A 12 3.30 11.89 0.96
CA ALA A 12 2.92 11.96 2.37
C ALA A 12 1.84 10.93 2.72
N LEU A 13 0.76 10.86 1.93
CA LEU A 13 -0.29 9.87 2.13
C LEU A 13 0.25 8.45 1.93
N GLY A 14 1.06 8.22 0.90
CA GLY A 14 1.68 6.94 0.61
C GLY A 14 2.57 6.43 1.75
N LEU A 15 3.35 7.32 2.37
CA LEU A 15 4.17 7.00 3.55
C LEU A 15 3.33 6.73 4.79
N ILE A 16 2.25 7.48 5.01
CA ILE A 16 1.36 7.26 6.15
C ILE A 16 0.67 5.89 6.02
N PHE A 17 -0.04 5.66 4.91
CA PHE A 17 -0.79 4.42 4.69
C PHE A 17 0.13 3.21 4.50
N GLY A 18 1.20 3.38 3.71
CA GLY A 18 2.20 2.35 3.46
C GLY A 18 3.03 2.02 4.70
N GLY A 19 3.42 3.02 5.48
CA GLY A 19 4.19 2.82 6.72
C GLY A 19 3.38 2.12 7.81
N LEU A 20 2.13 2.56 8.04
CA LEU A 20 1.22 1.90 8.98
C LEU A 20 0.92 0.46 8.55
N GLY A 21 0.65 0.27 7.25
CA GLY A 21 0.43 -1.04 6.67
C GLY A 21 1.66 -1.96 6.73
N ALA A 22 2.88 -1.42 6.54
CA ALA A 22 4.13 -2.17 6.61
C ALA A 22 4.44 -2.60 8.05
N ALA A 23 4.22 -1.71 9.03
CA ALA A 23 4.34 -2.03 10.44
C ALA A 23 3.36 -3.13 10.86
N ALA A 24 2.15 -3.13 10.29
CA ALA A 24 1.20 -4.22 10.44
C ALA A 24 1.70 -5.51 9.79
N TYR A 25 2.20 -5.46 8.55
CA TYR A 25 2.79 -6.62 7.85
C TYR A 25 3.97 -7.23 8.63
N ALA A 26 4.83 -6.41 9.23
CA ALA A 26 5.97 -6.82 10.04
C ALA A 26 5.56 -7.44 11.39
N GLY A 27 4.30 -7.33 11.80
CA GLY A 27 3.81 -7.87 13.05
C GLY A 27 4.17 -7.01 14.27
N LEU A 28 4.54 -5.74 14.08
CA LEU A 28 4.63 -4.77 15.19
C LEU A 28 3.23 -4.41 15.70
N TRP A 29 2.21 -4.56 14.86
CA TRP A 29 0.80 -4.26 15.16
C TRP A 29 0.05 -5.39 15.88
N ARG A 30 0.76 -6.30 16.55
CA ARG A 30 0.17 -7.46 17.24
C ARG A 30 -0.72 -7.09 18.42
N SER A 31 -0.50 -5.93 19.05
CA SER A 31 -1.22 -5.45 20.25
C SER A 31 -2.60 -4.85 19.96
N TRP A 32 -2.91 -4.50 18.72
CA TRP A 32 -4.19 -3.86 18.33
C TRP A 32 -5.19 -4.82 17.68
N ARG A 33 -4.85 -6.11 17.59
CA ARG A 33 -5.61 -7.19 16.91
C ARG A 33 -7.06 -7.39 17.38
N GLY A 34 -7.51 -6.71 18.42
CA GLY A 34 -8.89 -6.80 18.93
C GLY A 34 -9.82 -5.68 18.48
N ARG A 35 -9.33 -4.58 17.87
CA ARG A 35 -10.15 -3.38 17.61
C ARG A 35 -10.37 -3.01 16.15
N ILE A 36 -9.51 -3.46 15.24
CA ILE A 36 -9.60 -3.11 13.82
C ILE A 36 -9.66 -4.40 13.01
N VAL A 37 -10.57 -4.44 12.05
CA VAL A 37 -10.74 -5.60 11.19
C VAL A 37 -9.52 -5.74 10.28
N ASP A 38 -8.77 -6.83 10.45
CA ASP A 38 -7.40 -6.98 9.91
C ASP A 38 -7.29 -6.70 8.40
N HIS A 39 -8.30 -7.03 7.61
CA HIS A 39 -8.30 -6.79 6.16
C HIS A 39 -8.24 -5.31 5.77
N PHE A 40 -8.72 -4.38 6.60
CA PHE A 40 -8.58 -2.95 6.33
C PHE A 40 -7.13 -2.48 6.47
N VAL A 41 -6.43 -2.94 7.49
CA VAL A 41 -5.03 -2.51 7.77
C VAL A 41 -4.10 -3.00 6.66
N PHE A 42 -4.28 -4.25 6.24
CA PHE A 42 -3.54 -4.79 5.11
C PHE A 42 -3.93 -4.12 3.79
N GLY A 43 -5.20 -3.78 3.59
CA GLY A 43 -5.64 -3.01 2.42
C GLY A 43 -4.98 -1.63 2.33
N TRP A 44 -4.86 -0.93 3.47
CA TRP A 44 -4.19 0.36 3.55
C TRP A 44 -2.72 0.31 3.15
N PHE A 45 -2.02 -0.78 3.43
CA PHE A 45 -0.65 -0.99 2.94
C PHE A 45 -0.58 -0.88 1.41
N TRP A 46 -1.42 -1.66 0.73
CA TRP A 46 -1.46 -1.73 -0.73
C TRP A 46 -1.91 -0.42 -1.37
N LEU A 47 -2.87 0.27 -0.74
CA LEU A 47 -3.27 1.62 -1.15
C LEU A 47 -2.15 2.66 -0.94
N GLY A 48 -1.39 2.57 0.15
CA GLY A 48 -0.23 3.42 0.38
C GLY A 48 0.84 3.21 -0.70
N LEU A 49 1.11 1.95 -1.06
CA LEU A 49 2.04 1.60 -2.13
C LEU A 49 1.55 2.08 -3.51
N THR A 50 0.23 2.11 -3.72
CA THR A 50 -0.39 2.70 -4.92
C THR A 50 -0.08 4.18 -5.02
N LEU A 51 -0.28 4.92 -3.93
CA LEU A 51 -0.03 6.37 -3.88
C LEU A 51 1.45 6.70 -4.10
N LEU A 52 2.36 5.92 -3.48
CA LEU A 52 3.80 6.06 -3.72
C LEU A 52 4.17 5.78 -5.18
N SER A 53 3.60 4.73 -5.77
CA SER A 53 3.83 4.40 -7.17
C SER A 53 3.30 5.49 -8.11
N MET A 54 2.11 6.07 -7.82
CA MET A 54 1.59 7.22 -8.56
C MET A 54 2.47 8.46 -8.43
N ALA A 55 2.99 8.74 -7.23
CA ALA A 55 3.89 9.87 -7.01
C ALA A 55 5.18 9.74 -7.83
N LEU A 56 5.76 8.54 -7.85
CA LEU A 56 6.94 8.24 -8.66
C LEU A 56 6.63 8.35 -10.16
N ALA A 57 5.51 7.77 -10.61
CA ALA A 57 5.09 7.87 -12.00
C ALA A 57 4.94 9.33 -12.46
N ALA A 58 4.30 10.17 -11.64
CA ALA A 58 4.12 11.59 -11.91
C ALA A 58 5.45 12.38 -11.91
N SER A 59 6.40 11.97 -11.07
CA SER A 59 7.72 12.62 -10.98
C SER A 59 8.56 12.39 -12.24
N PHE A 60 8.47 11.21 -12.86
CA PHE A 60 9.28 10.88 -14.03
C PHE A 60 8.66 11.30 -15.37
N VAL A 61 7.40 11.75 -15.40
CA VAL A 61 6.65 11.93 -16.67
C VAL A 61 7.22 13.03 -17.57
N ARG A 62 7.95 13.99 -16.99
CA ARG A 62 8.61 15.11 -17.69
C ARG A 62 10.14 14.98 -17.73
N THR A 63 10.66 13.79 -17.43
CA THR A 63 12.09 13.53 -17.36
C THR A 63 12.55 12.71 -18.58
N PRO A 64 13.85 12.73 -18.93
CA PRO A 64 14.39 11.88 -20.00
C PRO A 64 14.21 10.37 -19.74
N VAL A 65 13.93 9.97 -18.50
CA VAL A 65 13.65 8.59 -18.09
C VAL A 65 12.15 8.29 -17.99
N PHE A 66 11.30 8.95 -18.80
CA PHE A 66 9.84 8.80 -18.78
C PHE A 66 9.35 7.34 -18.89
N GLY A 67 10.14 6.43 -19.47
CA GLY A 67 9.84 5.00 -19.49
C GLY A 67 9.58 4.40 -18.11
N LEU A 68 10.28 4.90 -17.06
CA LEU A 68 10.04 4.49 -15.68
C LEU A 68 8.65 4.89 -15.18
N SER A 69 8.04 5.96 -15.72
CA SER A 69 6.67 6.33 -15.36
C SER A 69 5.67 5.24 -15.72
N PHE A 70 5.87 4.51 -16.82
CA PHE A 70 5.00 3.39 -17.19
C PHE A 70 5.13 2.23 -16.21
N VAL A 71 6.36 1.92 -15.77
CA VAL A 71 6.62 0.87 -14.78
C VAL A 71 5.92 1.22 -13.47
N PHE A 72 6.09 2.46 -12.98
CA PHE A 72 5.44 2.89 -11.75
C PHE A 72 3.92 3.02 -11.88
N ALA A 73 3.40 3.44 -13.03
CA ALA A 73 1.96 3.46 -13.30
C ALA A 73 1.38 2.03 -13.29
N PHE A 74 2.07 1.07 -13.89
CA PHE A 74 1.69 -0.34 -13.82
C PHE A 74 1.70 -0.86 -12.38
N CYS A 75 2.76 -0.58 -11.62
CA CYS A 75 2.82 -0.91 -10.19
C CYS A 75 1.66 -0.29 -9.42
N ALA A 76 1.29 0.96 -9.70
CA ALA A 76 0.15 1.62 -9.06
C ALA A 76 -1.17 0.89 -9.37
N VAL A 77 -1.39 0.48 -10.62
CA VAL A 77 -2.60 -0.28 -10.99
C VAL A 77 -2.65 -1.62 -10.27
N VAL A 78 -1.55 -2.37 -10.24
CA VAL A 78 -1.48 -3.68 -9.58
C VAL A 78 -1.70 -3.55 -8.08
N THR A 79 -0.98 -2.64 -7.43
CA THR A 79 -1.07 -2.43 -5.97
C THR A 79 -2.41 -1.85 -5.56
N GLY A 80 -3.00 -0.98 -6.39
CA GLY A 80 -4.33 -0.41 -6.16
C GLY A 80 -5.40 -1.48 -6.27
N SER A 81 -5.33 -2.31 -7.32
CA SER A 81 -6.24 -3.44 -7.50
C SER A 81 -6.15 -4.43 -6.34
N LEU A 82 -4.93 -4.74 -5.88
CA LEU A 82 -4.72 -5.58 -4.70
C LEU A 82 -5.29 -4.95 -3.43
N GLY A 83 -5.10 -3.65 -3.21
CA GLY A 83 -5.64 -2.93 -2.06
C GLY A 83 -7.17 -2.94 -2.04
N PHE A 84 -7.81 -2.61 -3.15
CA PHE A 84 -9.27 -2.68 -3.27
C PHE A 84 -9.78 -4.11 -3.12
N TRP A 85 -9.14 -5.08 -3.75
CA TRP A 85 -9.51 -6.49 -3.61
C TRP A 85 -9.45 -6.96 -2.16
N VAL A 86 -8.36 -6.63 -1.46
CA VAL A 86 -8.15 -7.00 -0.05
C VAL A 86 -9.22 -6.38 0.85
N ILE A 87 -9.61 -5.12 0.62
CA ILE A 87 -10.63 -4.44 1.42
C ILE A 87 -12.02 -5.03 1.14
N LEU A 88 -12.35 -5.32 -0.12
CA LEU A 88 -13.69 -5.77 -0.52
C LEU A 88 -13.93 -7.26 -0.29
N MET A 89 -12.94 -8.11 -0.61
CA MET A 89 -13.05 -9.58 -0.57
C MET A 89 -12.40 -10.20 0.67
N GLY A 90 -11.74 -9.38 1.51
CA GLY A 90 -10.98 -9.83 2.66
C GLY A 90 -9.61 -10.40 2.30
N LEU A 91 -8.81 -10.77 3.33
CA LEU A 91 -7.42 -11.17 3.15
C LEU A 91 -7.26 -12.61 2.61
N PRO A 92 -6.75 -12.79 1.36
CA PRO A 92 -6.46 -14.12 0.83
C PRO A 92 -5.38 -14.80 1.66
N ARG A 93 -5.44 -16.14 1.78
CA ARG A 93 -4.51 -16.94 2.60
C ARG A 93 -3.03 -16.76 2.20
N TRP A 94 -2.76 -16.40 0.94
CA TRP A 94 -1.40 -16.22 0.41
C TRP A 94 -0.79 -14.86 0.75
N LEU A 95 -1.64 -13.86 0.98
CA LEU A 95 -1.25 -12.51 1.40
C LEU A 95 -1.15 -12.38 2.93
N ARG A 96 -1.58 -13.42 3.67
CA ARG A 96 -1.47 -13.47 5.13
C ARG A 96 -0.01 -13.65 5.55
N PRO A 97 0.54 -12.75 6.37
CA PRO A 97 1.85 -12.92 6.96
C PRO A 97 1.96 -14.24 7.73
N ARG A 98 3.15 -14.85 7.76
CA ARG A 98 3.40 -16.11 8.49
C ARG A 98 3.00 -16.00 9.97
N TRP A 99 3.27 -14.87 10.61
CA TRP A 99 2.91 -14.64 12.01
C TRP A 99 1.39 -14.63 12.26
N TYR A 100 0.59 -14.24 11.25
CA TYR A 100 -0.87 -14.22 11.35
C TYR A 100 -1.45 -15.63 11.26
N ARG A 101 -0.86 -16.49 10.42
CA ARG A 101 -1.25 -17.91 10.31
C ARG A 101 -1.02 -18.66 11.62
N VAL A 102 0.18 -18.56 12.20
CA VAL A 102 0.56 -19.23 13.46
C VAL A 102 -0.32 -18.79 14.65
N ALA A 103 -0.83 -17.56 14.63
CA ALA A 103 -1.65 -17.04 15.72
C ALA A 103 -3.14 -17.39 15.62
N GLN A 104 -3.64 -17.86 14.46
CA GLN A 104 -5.00 -18.42 14.35
C GLN A 104 -5.05 -19.92 14.65
N GLU A 105 -3.91 -20.61 14.63
CA GLU A 105 -3.79 -22.04 14.93
C GLU A 105 -3.64 -22.35 16.43
N ARG A 106 -3.45 -21.31 17.27
CA ARG A 106 -3.50 -21.41 18.73
C ARG A 106 -4.84 -20.94 19.25
#